data_AF-A0A2T4WB15-F1
#
_entry.id   AF-A0A2T4WB15-F1
#
_cell.length_a   1.000
_cell.length_b   1.000
_cell.length_c   1.000
_cell.angle_alpha   90.00
_cell.angle_beta   90.00
_cell.angle_gamma   90.00
#
_symmetry.space_group_name_H-M   'P 1'
#
loop_
_entity.id
_entity.type
_entity.pdbx_description
1 polymer ?
#
loop_
_entity_poly.entity_id
_entity_poly.type
_entity_poly.pdbx_seq_one_letter_code
_entity_poly.pdbx_strand_id
1 'polypeptide(L)' 'MRGPLFYSKILLFGEYGIIKDSKGLSIPYNFYNGALKIDEHHTVTT' A
#
# COMPACT_ATOMS: atom_id res chain seq x y z
N MET A 1 -18.99 -4.52 4.75
CA MET A 1 -18.31 -3.80 5.86
C MET A 1 -17.06 -3.15 5.28
N ARG A 2 -16.80 -1.87 5.55
CA ARG A 2 -15.66 -1.16 4.92
C ARG A 2 -14.37 -1.75 5.49
N GLY A 3 -13.65 -2.55 4.69
CA GLY A 3 -12.33 -3.09 5.06
C GLY A 3 -11.32 -1.97 5.35
N PRO A 4 -10.12 -2.32 5.86
CA PRO A 4 -9.09 -1.34 6.17
C PRO A 4 -8.76 -0.49 4.93
N LEU A 5 -8.68 0.83 5.14
CA LEU A 5 -8.30 1.79 4.11
C LEU A 5 -6.76 1.84 4.00
N PHE A 6 -6.24 1.68 2.80
CA PHE A 6 -4.84 1.83 2.46
C PHE A 6 -4.62 3.20 1.84
N TYR A 7 -3.76 3.99 2.46
CA TYR A 7 -3.37 5.31 1.95
C TYR A 7 -2.11 5.18 1.10
N SER A 8 -2.05 5.99 0.05
CA SER A 8 -0.82 6.16 -0.70
C SER A 8 0.23 6.91 0.14
N LYS A 9 1.49 6.85 -0.31
CA LYS A 9 2.62 7.57 0.30
C LYS A 9 3.43 8.25 -0.80
N ILE A 10 3.99 9.40 -0.48
CA ILE A 10 4.97 10.09 -1.32
C ILE A 10 6.34 9.80 -0.73
N LEU A 11 7.26 9.30 -1.54
CA LEU A 11 8.65 9.11 -1.14
C LEU A 11 9.41 10.41 -1.41
N LEU A 12 9.95 11.02 -0.36
CA LEU A 12 10.76 12.24 -0.46
C LEU A 12 12.22 11.92 -0.74
N PHE A 13 12.72 10.81 -0.17
CA PHE A 13 14.10 10.34 -0.34
C PHE A 13 14.18 8.81 -0.25
N GLY A 14 15.19 8.23 -0.90
CA GLY A 14 15.54 6.81 -0.75
C GLY A 14 14.92 5.85 -1.76
N GLU A 15 14.51 6.34 -2.94
CA GLU A 15 13.87 5.58 -4.03
C GLU A 15 14.50 4.21 -4.28
N TYR A 16 15.68 4.17 -4.88
CA TYR A 16 16.39 2.91 -5.12
C TYR A 16 17.21 2.45 -3.90
N GLY A 17 17.46 3.35 -2.95
CA GLY A 17 18.20 3.06 -1.72
C GLY A 17 17.48 2.06 -0.83
N ILE A 18 16.16 2.15 -0.69
CA ILE A 18 15.34 1.21 0.12
C ILE A 18 15.47 -0.22 -0.40
N ILE A 19 15.57 -0.40 -1.73
CA ILE A 19 15.76 -1.71 -2.36
C ILE A 19 17.16 -2.29 -2.03
N LYS A 20 18.09 -1.44 -1.64
CA LYS A 20 19.45 -1.78 -1.19
C LYS A 20 19.62 -1.66 0.33
N ASP A 21 18.55 -1.87 1.09
CA ASP A 21 18.54 -1.85 2.56
C ASP A 21 18.97 -0.50 3.20
N SER A 22 18.94 0.59 2.41
CA SER A 22 19.14 1.94 2.92
C SER A 22 17.84 2.55 3.44
N LYS A 23 17.94 3.56 4.30
CA LYS A 23 16.75 4.27 4.80
C LYS A 23 16.19 5.20 3.73
N GLY A 24 14.87 5.38 3.75
CA GLY A 24 14.17 6.43 2.99
C GLY A 24 13.24 7.22 3.89
N LEU A 25 12.71 8.33 3.36
CA LEU A 25 11.77 9.20 4.05
C LEU A 25 10.52 9.34 3.18
N SER A 26 9.36 9.00 3.73
CA SER A 26 8.08 9.14 3.04
C SER A 26 7.04 9.79 3.93
N ILE A 27 6.07 10.47 3.31
CA ILE A 27 4.91 11.05 3.98
C ILE A 27 3.61 10.37 3.51
N PRO A 28 2.57 10.28 4.35
CA PRO A 28 1.25 9.85 3.91
C PRO A 28 0.67 10.79 2.86
N TYR A 29 -0.08 10.25 1.90
CA TYR A 29 -0.79 11.02 0.88
C TYR A 29 -2.26 10.59 0.80
N ASN A 30 -3.14 11.49 1.24
CA ASN A 30 -4.54 11.17 1.50
C ASN A 30 -5.41 11.11 0.23
N PHE A 31 -4.98 11.76 -0.86
CA PHE A 31 -5.79 11.91 -2.06
C PHE A 31 -6.02 10.57 -2.80
N TYR A 32 -5.00 9.70 -2.84
CA TYR A 32 -5.16 8.33 -3.32
C TYR A 32 -5.26 7.39 -2.12
N ASN A 33 -6.40 6.73 -2.01
CA ASN A 33 -6.65 5.68 -1.04
C ASN A 33 -7.56 4.62 -1.65
N GLY A 34 -7.52 3.43 -1.09
CA GLY A 34 -8.34 2.31 -1.54
C GLY A 34 -8.56 1.31 -0.42
N ALA A 35 -9.44 0.34 -0.64
CA ALA A 35 -9.66 -0.77 0.27
C ALA A 35 -9.42 -2.08 -0.48
N LEU A 36 -8.87 -3.08 0.21
CA LEU A 36 -8.75 -4.42 -0.34
C LEU A 36 -10.14 -5.04 -0.41
N LYS A 37 -10.61 -5.34 -1.63
CA LYS A 37 -11.84 -6.10 -1.86
C LYS A 37 -11.46 -7.54 -2.21
N ILE A 38 -11.81 -8.47 -1.32
CA ILE A 38 -11.73 -9.90 -1.60
C ILE A 38 -13.13 -10.31 -2.05
N ASP A 39 -13.24 -10.82 -3.27
CA ASP A 39 -14.49 -11.35 -3.79
C ASP A 39 -14.65 -12.80 -3.32
N GLU A 40 -15.75 -13.10 -2.64
CA GLU A 40 -16.06 -14.44 -2.13
C GLU A 40 -16.29 -15.45 -3.28
N HIS A 41 -16.57 -14.98 -4.49
CA HIS A 41 -16.83 -15.83 -5.66
C HIS A 41 -15.60 -16.51 -6.29
N HIS A 42 -14.37 -16.22 -5.84
CA HIS A 42 -13.14 -16.78 -6.44
C HIS A 42 -12.28 -17.61 -5.50
N THR A 43 -12.75 -17.92 -4.28
CA THR A 43 -12.10 -18.92 -3.45
C THR A 43 -12.42 -20.33 -3.95
N VAL A 44 -11.60 -20.81 -4.89
CA VAL A 44 -11.48 -22.24 -5.17
C VAL A 44 -11.08 -22.89 -3.86
N THR A 45 -12.01 -23.62 -3.23
CA THR A 45 -11.73 -24.44 -2.05
C THR A 45 -10.75 -25.51 -2.49
N THR A 46 -9.48 -25.37 -2.12
CA THR A 46 -8.45 -26.39 -2.27
C THR A 46 -8.04 -26.85 -0.89
#